data_AF-W4UTW1-F1
#
_entry.id   AF-W4UTW1-F1
#
_cell.length_a   1.000
_cell.length_b   1.000
_cell.length_c   1.000
_cell.angle_alpha   90.00
_cell.angle_beta   90.00
_cell.angle_gamma   90.00
#
_symmetry.space_group_name_H-M   'P 1'
#
loop_
_entity.id
_entity.type
_entity.pdbx_description
1 polymer ?
#
loop_
_entity_poly.entity_id
_entity_poly.type
_entity_poly.pdbx_seq_one_letter_code
_entity_poly.pdbx_strand_id
1 'polypeptide(L)'
;MSDEINELTEGHSDYKPADARDENVKHQLTGMYQNWFLDYASYVILERAVPHLNDGFKPVQRRILHSMKRLDDGRYNKVANIVGHTMQFHPHGDASIGDALVQLGRRIC
;
A
#
# COMPACT_ATOMS: atom_id res chain seq x y z
N MET A 1 24.90 5.61 25.10
CA MET A 1 24.25 6.43 26.13
C MET A 1 24.20 7.83 25.56
N SER A 2 23.17 8.21 24.81
CA SER A 2 21.76 8.11 25.20
C SER A 2 20.90 7.76 23.99
N ASP A 3 20.05 6.76 24.18
CA ASP A 3 18.88 6.48 23.36
C ASP A 3 17.87 7.61 23.56
N GLU A 4 17.49 8.31 22.50
CA GLU A 4 16.18 8.99 22.47
C GLU A 4 15.51 8.73 21.12
N ILE A 5 14.38 8.07 21.26
CA ILE A 5 13.50 7.51 20.25
C ILE A 5 12.71 8.71 19.70
N ASN A 6 12.83 9.00 18.41
CA ASN A 6 11.98 9.98 17.76
C ASN A 6 10.57 9.37 17.64
N GLU A 7 9.77 9.54 18.69
CA GLU A 7 8.32 9.35 18.67
C GLU A 7 7.74 10.28 17.61
N LEU A 8 7.56 9.75 16.41
CA LEU A 8 6.67 10.34 15.42
C LEU A 8 5.28 10.30 16.03
N THR A 9 4.84 11.44 16.59
CA THR A 9 3.44 11.70 16.93
C THR A 9 2.55 11.25 15.78
N GLU A 10 1.86 10.13 15.96
CA GLU A 10 0.75 9.68 15.13
C GLU A 10 -0.35 10.73 15.20
N GLY A 11 -0.26 11.73 14.33
CA GLY A 11 -1.35 12.66 14.05
C GLY A 11 -2.43 11.97 13.23
N HIS A 12 -2.98 10.86 13.72
CA HIS A 12 -4.33 10.46 13.31
C HIS A 12 -5.24 11.57 13.79
N SER A 13 -5.98 12.18 12.85
CA SER A 13 -6.97 13.22 13.13
C SER A 13 -7.78 12.88 14.37
N ASP A 14 -7.90 13.83 15.30
CA ASP A 14 -8.76 13.76 16.49
C ASP A 14 -10.23 13.64 16.06
N TYR A 15 -10.63 12.45 15.66
CA TYR A 15 -12.01 12.10 15.35
C TYR A 15 -12.43 10.96 16.27
N LYS A 16 -13.23 11.31 17.27
CA LYS A 16 -13.97 10.34 18.07
C LYS A 16 -15.06 9.75 17.18
N PRO A 17 -15.04 8.44 16.87
CA PRO A 17 -16.16 7.83 16.16
C PRO A 17 -17.41 8.04 17.01
N ALA A 18 -18.46 8.58 16.42
CA ALA A 18 -19.76 8.64 17.07
C ALA A 18 -20.15 7.20 17.46
N ASP A 19 -20.38 6.98 18.75
CA ASP A 19 -20.70 5.68 19.34
C ASP A 19 -21.76 4.96 18.50
N ALA A 20 -21.49 3.70 18.16
CA ALA A 20 -22.33 2.84 17.33
C ALA A 20 -23.63 2.37 18.03
N ARG A 21 -24.30 3.26 18.74
CA ARG A 21 -25.54 3.01 19.48
C ARG A 21 -26.54 4.15 19.36
N ASP A 22 -26.77 4.63 18.15
CA ASP A 22 -27.93 5.48 17.91
C ASP A 22 -28.53 5.18 16.54
N GLU A 23 -29.64 4.43 16.52
CA GLU A 23 -30.34 4.00 15.31
C GLU A 23 -31.07 5.15 14.58
N ASN A 24 -30.83 6.40 14.98
CA ASN A 24 -31.49 7.58 14.40
C ASN A 24 -30.54 8.74 14.05
N VAL A 25 -29.32 8.45 13.61
CA VAL A 25 -28.44 9.49 13.07
C VAL A 25 -28.88 9.81 11.64
N LYS A 26 -29.51 10.97 11.44
CA LYS A 26 -29.67 11.58 10.11
C LYS A 26 -28.28 11.84 9.52
N HIS A 27 -27.79 10.89 8.76
CA HIS A 27 -26.53 10.96 8.05
C HIS A 27 -26.56 12.10 7.02
N GLN A 28 -25.98 13.25 7.36
CA GLN A 28 -25.77 14.31 6.38
C GLN A 28 -24.72 13.84 5.36
N LEU A 29 -25.17 13.62 4.12
CA LEU A 29 -24.35 13.10 3.02
C LEU A 29 -23.04 13.87 2.82
N THR A 30 -23.10 15.20 3.01
CA THR A 30 -21.95 16.11 2.83
C THR A 30 -20.82 15.84 3.83
N GLY A 31 -21.14 15.60 5.11
CA GLY A 31 -20.13 15.35 6.14
C GLY A 31 -19.46 13.97 6.01
N MET A 32 -20.23 12.95 5.63
CA MET A 32 -19.69 11.61 5.41
C MET A 32 -18.83 11.53 4.15
N TYR A 33 -19.22 12.22 3.07
CA TYR A 33 -18.46 12.26 1.84
C TYR A 33 -17.06 12.87 2.04
N GLN A 34 -16.98 13.97 2.79
CA GLN A 34 -15.69 14.62 3.07
C GLN A 34 -14.74 13.69 3.83
N ASN A 35 -15.25 12.96 4.83
CA ASN A 35 -14.44 12.05 5.64
C ASN A 35 -13.99 10.82 4.84
N TRP A 36 -14.91 10.14 4.15
CA TRP A 36 -14.56 8.98 3.33
C TRP A 36 -13.61 9.35 2.19
N PHE A 37 -13.77 10.53 1.61
CA PHE A 37 -12.84 11.05 0.62
C PHE A 37 -11.45 11.29 1.22
N LEU A 38 -11.35 11.90 2.40
CA LEU A 38 -10.07 12.15 3.07
C LEU A 38 -9.36 10.85 3.47
N ASP A 39 -10.10 9.87 4.00
CA ASP A 39 -9.56 8.56 4.38
C ASP A 39 -9.05 7.79 3.14
N TYR A 40 -9.83 7.78 2.07
CA TYR A 40 -9.41 7.14 0.82
C TYR A 40 -8.24 7.87 0.15
N ALA A 41 -8.24 9.21 0.16
CA ALA A 41 -7.17 10.01 -0.42
C ALA A 41 -5.84 9.81 0.33
N SER A 42 -5.87 9.83 1.67
CA SER A 42 -4.68 9.59 2.48
C SER A 42 -4.11 8.18 2.26
N TYR A 43 -4.98 7.16 2.23
CA TYR A 43 -4.62 5.77 1.94
C TYR A 43 -3.93 5.63 0.58
N VAL A 44 -4.49 6.23 -0.48
CA VAL A 44 -3.93 6.14 -1.84
C VAL A 44 -2.55 6.80 -1.94
N ILE A 45 -2.36 7.94 -1.25
CA ILE A 45 -1.07 8.65 -1.26
C ILE A 45 0.02 7.79 -0.61
N LEU A 46 -0.26 7.27 0.59
CA LEU A 46 0.74 6.53 1.37
C LEU A 46 0.99 5.11 0.84
N GLU A 47 -0.03 4.38 0.42
CA GLU A 47 0.12 2.95 0.07
C GLU A 47 0.36 2.67 -1.42
N ARG A 48 0.22 3.68 -2.29
CA ARG A 48 0.33 3.48 -3.76
C ARG A 48 1.24 4.47 -4.46
N ALA A 49 1.15 5.76 -4.11
CA ALA A 49 1.76 6.82 -4.90
C ALA A 49 3.21 7.12 -4.50
N VAL A 50 3.48 7.26 -3.20
CA VAL A 50 4.76 7.76 -2.69
C VAL A 50 5.73 6.59 -2.41
N PRO A 51 6.97 6.64 -2.92
CA PRO A 51 8.00 5.66 -2.58
C PRO A 51 8.48 5.87 -1.13
N HIS A 52 8.90 4.79 -0.47
CA HIS A 52 9.50 4.91 0.85
C HIS A 52 10.91 5.52 0.79
N LEU A 53 11.29 6.26 1.82
CA LEU A 53 12.58 6.96 1.88
C LEU A 53 13.78 6.01 1.90
N ASN A 54 13.66 4.86 2.57
CA ASN A 54 14.79 3.96 2.81
C ASN A 54 15.21 3.16 1.56
N ASP A 55 14.24 2.79 0.72
CA ASP A 55 14.45 1.91 -0.43
C ASP A 55 14.07 2.57 -1.78
N GLY A 56 13.35 3.69 -1.77
CA GLY A 56 12.91 4.38 -2.98
C GLY A 56 11.86 3.60 -3.80
N PHE A 57 11.35 2.47 -3.28
CA PHE A 57 10.43 1.61 -4.00
C PHE A 57 8.98 1.86 -3.60
N LYS A 58 8.08 1.71 -4.58
CA LYS A 58 6.63 1.66 -4.32
C LYS A 58 6.28 0.35 -3.59
N PRO A 59 5.23 0.32 -2.76
CA PRO A 59 4.83 -0.89 -2.01
C PRO A 59 4.61 -2.14 -2.89
N VAL A 60 4.11 -1.97 -4.12
CA VAL A 60 3.92 -3.06 -5.09
C VAL A 60 5.28 -3.66 -5.52
N GLN A 61 6.26 -2.81 -5.83
CA GLN A 61 7.57 -3.24 -6.29
C GLN A 61 8.32 -4.00 -5.18
N ARG A 62 8.21 -3.54 -3.93
CA ARG A 62 8.77 -4.24 -2.77
C ARG A 62 8.23 -5.67 -2.63
N ARG A 63 6.92 -5.85 -2.78
CA ARG A 63 6.27 -7.16 -2.72
C ARG A 63 6.72 -8.09 -3.86
N ILE A 64 6.88 -7.56 -5.07
CA ILE A 64 7.41 -8.32 -6.21
C ILE A 64 8.84 -8.79 -5.92
N LEU A 65 9.72 -7.89 -5.47
CA LEU A 65 11.10 -8.24 -5.15
C LEU A 65 11.20 -9.27 -4.02
N HIS A 66 10.34 -9.16 -2.99
CA HIS A 66 10.27 -10.15 -1.92
C HIS A 66 9.85 -11.53 -2.42
N SER A 67 8.82 -11.61 -3.27
CA SER A 67 8.42 -12.86 -3.92
C SER A 67 9.52 -13.45 -4.80
N MET A 68 10.20 -12.60 -5.59
CA MET A 68 11.31 -13.04 -6.43
C MET A 68 12.44 -13.64 -5.60
N LYS A 69 12.81 -13.01 -4.48
CA LYS A 69 13.85 -13.53 -3.57
C LYS A 69 13.49 -14.87 -2.93
N ARG A 70 12.20 -15.14 -2.67
CA ARG A 70 11.75 -16.42 -2.09
C ARG A 70 11.68 -17.56 -3.11
N LEU A 71 11.47 -17.21 -4.39
CA LEU A 71 11.40 -18.15 -5.51
C LEU A 71 12.72 -18.23 -6.30
N ASP A 72 13.78 -17.57 -5.82
CA ASP A 72 15.04 -17.52 -6.53
C ASP A 72 15.82 -18.82 -6.37
N ASP A 73 15.71 -19.67 -7.39
CA ASP A 73 16.46 -20.93 -7.52
C ASP A 73 17.67 -20.78 -8.46
N GLY A 74 18.06 -19.55 -8.84
CA GLY A 74 19.15 -19.26 -9.77
C GLY A 74 18.85 -19.60 -11.25
N ARG A 75 17.63 -20.05 -11.55
CA ARG A 75 17.13 -20.31 -12.92
C ARG A 75 16.06 -19.30 -13.31
N TYR A 76 15.83 -19.15 -14.62
CA TYR A 76 14.76 -18.30 -15.11
C TYR A 76 13.38 -18.89 -14.77
N ASN A 77 12.62 -18.11 -14.01
CA ASN A 77 11.25 -18.43 -13.63
C ASN A 77 10.25 -17.74 -14.57
N LYS A 78 9.16 -18.44 -14.92
CA LYS A 78 8.09 -17.85 -15.72
C LYS A 78 7.44 -16.70 -14.97
N VAL A 79 7.19 -15.59 -15.67
CA VAL A 79 6.59 -14.38 -15.09
C VAL A 79 5.25 -14.67 -14.40
N ALA A 80 4.41 -15.54 -15.00
CA ALA A 80 3.14 -15.96 -14.40
C ALA A 80 3.30 -16.62 -13.02
N ASN A 81 4.40 -17.34 -12.77
CA ASN A 81 4.67 -17.95 -11.47
C ASN A 81 4.99 -16.89 -10.41
N ILE A 82 5.81 -15.89 -10.78
CA ILE A 82 6.18 -14.78 -9.90
C ILE A 82 4.95 -13.92 -9.57
N VAL A 83 4.11 -13.64 -10.56
CA VAL A 83 2.86 -12.88 -10.38
C VAL A 83 1.91 -13.63 -9.45
N GLY A 84 1.67 -14.92 -9.70
CA GLY A 84 0.80 -15.74 -8.86
C GLY A 84 1.28 -15.83 -7.41
N HIS A 85 2.58 -15.96 -7.17
CA HIS A 85 3.14 -15.97 -5.82
C HIS A 85 3.02 -14.59 -5.14
N THR A 86 3.15 -13.50 -5.91
CA THR A 86 3.02 -12.14 -5.38
C THR A 86 1.58 -11.80 -4.97
N MET A 87 0.56 -12.45 -5.56
CA MET A 87 -0.84 -12.28 -5.18
C MET A 87 -1.12 -12.65 -3.71
N GLN A 88 -0.30 -13.52 -3.10
CA GLN A 88 -0.41 -13.85 -1.67
C GLN A 88 -0.10 -12.63 -0.78
N PHE A 89 0.76 -11.72 -1.24
CA PHE A 89 1.18 -10.53 -0.51
C PHE A 89 0.51 -9.25 -0.99
N HIS A 90 -0.12 -9.28 -2.17
CA HIS A 90 -0.79 -8.15 -2.78
C HIS A 90 -2.21 -8.54 -3.21
N PRO A 91 -3.25 -8.22 -2.42
CA PRO A 91 -4.64 -8.62 -2.70
C PRO A 91 -5.27 -7.69 -3.76
N HIS A 92 -4.58 -7.51 -4.89
CA HIS A 92 -5.07 -6.77 -6.04
C HIS A 92 -4.83 -7.60 -7.31
N GLY A 93 -5.49 -7.22 -8.40
CA GLY A 93 -5.43 -7.95 -9.66
C GLY A 93 -4.00 -8.19 -10.16
N ASP A 94 -3.84 -9.31 -10.85
CA ASP A 94 -2.62 -9.72 -11.54
C ASP A 94 -2.15 -8.67 -12.56
N ALA A 95 -3.09 -7.97 -13.21
CA ALA A 95 -2.79 -6.87 -14.14
C ALA A 95 -1.89 -5.78 -13.53
N SER A 96 -2.20 -5.33 -12.31
CA SER A 96 -1.41 -4.30 -11.60
C SER A 96 0.01 -4.77 -11.25
N ILE A 97 0.17 -6.06 -10.97
CA ILE A 97 1.47 -6.67 -10.62
C ILE A 97 2.30 -6.87 -11.90
N GLY A 98 1.66 -7.37 -12.95
CA GLY A 98 2.29 -7.58 -14.26
C GLY A 98 2.81 -6.29 -14.87
N ASP A 99 2.01 -5.22 -14.85
CA ASP A 99 2.43 -3.91 -15.34
C ASP A 99 3.61 -3.35 -14.53
N ALA A 100 3.55 -3.44 -13.19
CA ALA A 100 4.66 -3.02 -12.33
C ALA A 100 5.96 -3.81 -12.61
N LEU A 101 5.85 -5.12 -12.86
CA LEU A 101 6.98 -5.99 -13.18
C LEU A 101 7.58 -5.64 -14.56
N VAL A 102 6.74 -5.37 -15.55
CA VAL A 102 7.17 -4.89 -16.87
C VAL A 102 7.86 -3.53 -16.74
N GLN A 103 7.31 -2.60 -15.94
CA GLN A 103 7.88 -1.29 -15.69
C GLN A 103 9.27 -1.37 -15.03
N LEU A 104 9.48 -2.31 -14.11
CA LEU A 104 10.79 -2.57 -13.48
C LEU A 104 11.82 -3.12 -14.48
N GLY A 105 11.38 -3.96 -15.42
CA GLY A 105 12.25 -4.56 -16.44
C GLY A 105 12.54 -3.65 -17.63
N ARG A 106 11.74 -2.60 -17.85
CA ARG A 106 12.00 -1.60 -18.89
C ARG A 106 13.24 -0.80 -18.50
N ARG A 107 14.27 -0.85 -19.34
CA ARG A 107 15.43 0.03 -19.25
C ARG A 107 14.94 1.45 -19.53
N ILE A 108 15.01 2.33 -18.53
CA ILE A 108 14.94 3.78 -18.77
C ILE A 108 16.26 4.14 -19.45
N CYS A 109 16.24 4.14 -20.78
CA CYS A 109 17.28 4.76 -21.60
C CYS A 109 16.95 6.25 -21.74
#